data_AF-L0HGG1-F1
#
_entry.id   AF-L0HGG1-F1
#
_cell.length_a   1.000
_cell.length_b   1.000
_cell.length_c   1.000
_cell.angle_alpha   90.00
_cell.angle_beta   90.00
_cell.angle_gamma   90.00
#
_symmetry.space_group_name_H-M   'P 1'
#
loop_
_entity.id
_entity.type
_entity.pdbx_description
1 polymer ?
#
loop_
_entity_poly.entity_id
_entity_poly.type
_entity_poly.pdbx_seq_one_letter_code
_entity_poly.pdbx_strand_id
1 'polypeptide(L)'
;MGILNLFVKLLSSTSKSDPRQSRSSSFNASGGGRIDYNQLLKNAVAQLPPEAVTIPNIGVIEPICPYCHKALKKMPTRKTACEFCGNAIRVTKRPFDKKKALFTESQLSQVEELTALYEAIKKMPNNLRIFKRELNEYQDLGLTQWKFLGCHDERAAPIERELDGRVVEIGSEDEKRMLVYLVDPRYRFCTNAVIESRRK
;
A
#
# COMPACT_ATOMS: atom_id res chain seq x y z
N MET A 1 5.90 15.04 8.86
CA MET A 1 6.28 14.51 7.53
C MET A 1 5.36 13.34 7.23
N GLY A 2 4.31 13.54 6.43
CA GLY A 2 3.32 12.49 6.14
C GLY A 2 3.87 11.40 5.21
N ILE A 3 3.33 10.19 5.32
CA ILE A 3 3.71 9.00 4.55
C ILE A 3 3.65 9.24 3.03
N LEU A 4 2.69 10.06 2.57
CA LEU A 4 2.56 10.53 1.20
C LEU A 4 3.82 11.23 0.66
N ASN A 5 4.50 12.05 1.47
CA ASN A 5 5.73 12.75 1.05
C ASN A 5 6.93 11.81 0.92
N LEU A 6 6.95 10.70 1.68
CA LEU A 6 7.94 9.65 1.50
C LEU A 6 7.68 8.90 0.18
N PHE A 7 6.40 8.68 -0.12
CA PHE A 7 5.93 7.98 -1.31
C PHE A 7 6.26 8.73 -2.62
N VAL A 8 5.94 10.02 -2.68
CA VAL A 8 6.21 10.87 -3.85
C VAL A 8 7.72 11.02 -4.09
N LYS A 9 8.54 11.11 -3.04
CA LYS A 9 10.01 11.16 -3.17
C LYS A 9 10.59 9.87 -3.73
N LEU A 10 10.05 8.71 -3.36
CA LEU A 10 10.51 7.40 -3.84
C LEU A 10 10.13 7.14 -5.30
N LEU A 11 8.97 7.63 -5.76
CA LEU A 11 8.57 7.55 -7.17
C LEU A 11 9.33 8.53 -8.08
N SER A 12 9.98 9.54 -7.51
CA SER A 12 10.69 10.59 -8.26
C SER A 12 12.20 10.35 -8.37
N SER A 13 12.78 9.47 -7.55
CA SER A 13 14.24 9.27 -7.47
C SER A 13 14.84 8.29 -8.47
N THR A 14 14.03 7.74 -9.40
CA THR A 14 14.50 6.74 -10.37
C THR A 14 14.72 7.27 -11.79
N SER A 15 14.63 8.58 -12.03
CA SER A 15 15.10 9.19 -13.29
C SER A 15 16.62 9.38 -13.32
N LYS A 16 17.40 8.31 -13.13
CA LYS A 16 18.70 8.26 -13.79
C LYS A 16 18.40 7.82 -15.22
N SER A 17 18.24 8.81 -16.10
CA SER A 17 18.11 8.62 -17.53
C SER A 17 19.19 7.66 -18.02
N ASP A 18 18.75 6.52 -18.51
CA ASP A 18 19.59 5.57 -19.23
C ASP A 18 20.14 6.31 -20.48
N PRO A 19 21.46 6.43 -20.68
CA PRO A 19 22.02 7.21 -21.79
C PRO A 19 21.76 6.60 -23.19
N ARG A 20 21.00 5.50 -23.28
CA ARG A 20 20.63 4.86 -24.56
C ARG A 20 19.35 5.38 -25.21
N GLN A 21 18.62 6.31 -24.59
CA GLN A 21 17.46 6.94 -25.23
C GLN A 21 17.86 8.20 -26.00
N SER A 22 18.59 8.00 -27.09
CA SER A 22 18.72 9.01 -28.15
C SER A 22 18.23 8.40 -29.46
N ARG A 23 16.95 8.63 -29.79
CA ARG A 23 16.51 8.98 -31.15
C ARG A 23 14.99 9.18 -31.23
N SER A 24 14.67 10.35 -31.81
CA SER A 24 13.47 10.74 -32.56
C SER A 24 12.12 10.75 -31.84
N SER A 25 11.78 11.97 -31.42
CA SER A 25 10.46 12.57 -31.54
C SER A 25 9.89 12.43 -32.96
N SER A 26 8.71 11.86 -33.09
CA SER A 26 7.73 12.17 -34.14
C SER A 26 6.35 11.73 -33.62
N PHE A 27 5.53 12.71 -33.27
CA PHE A 27 4.14 12.53 -32.85
C PHE A 27 3.28 12.21 -34.07
N ASN A 28 2.66 11.04 -34.09
CA ASN A 28 1.45 10.78 -34.85
C ASN A 28 0.38 10.26 -33.88
N ALA A 29 -0.75 10.96 -33.85
CA ALA A 29 -1.94 10.55 -33.15
C ALA A 29 -2.68 9.44 -33.92
N SER A 30 -3.35 8.57 -33.16
CA SER A 30 -4.19 7.43 -33.58
C SER A 30 -3.46 6.08 -33.66
N GLY A 31 -3.16 5.50 -32.49
CA GLY A 31 -2.78 4.08 -32.36
C GLY A 31 -1.56 3.84 -31.46
N GLY A 32 -1.76 3.17 -30.32
CA GLY A 32 -0.70 2.43 -29.62
C GLY A 32 0.54 3.22 -29.15
N GLY A 33 0.37 4.41 -28.57
CA GLY A 33 1.48 5.11 -27.94
C GLY A 33 2.02 4.35 -26.72
N ARG A 34 3.34 4.37 -26.51
CA ARG A 34 3.97 3.80 -25.31
C ARG A 34 3.41 4.49 -24.05
N ILE A 35 2.74 3.72 -23.21
CA ILE A 35 2.22 4.14 -21.91
C ILE A 35 3.36 4.46 -20.95
N ASP A 36 3.30 5.64 -20.33
CA ASP A 36 4.19 5.98 -19.22
C ASP A 36 3.61 5.46 -17.89
N TYR A 37 3.98 4.22 -17.54
CA TYR A 37 3.57 3.61 -16.28
C TYR A 37 4.08 4.36 -15.03
N ASN A 38 5.12 5.21 -15.13
CA ASN A 38 5.49 6.06 -14.00
C ASN A 38 4.39 7.07 -13.71
N GLN A 39 3.91 7.74 -14.76
CA GLN A 39 2.88 8.74 -14.62
C GLN A 39 1.55 8.10 -14.19
N LEU A 40 1.20 6.93 -14.75
CA LEU A 40 -0.01 6.21 -14.33
C LEU A 40 0.04 5.80 -12.86
N LEU A 41 1.13 5.20 -12.38
CA LEU A 41 1.24 4.81 -10.98
C LEU A 41 1.27 6.02 -10.04
N LYS A 42 1.92 7.12 -10.44
CA LYS A 42 1.85 8.39 -9.68
C LYS A 42 0.42 8.91 -9.57
N ASN A 43 -0.33 8.90 -10.68
CA ASN A 43 -1.72 9.33 -10.70
C ASN A 43 -2.61 8.39 -9.88
N ALA A 44 -2.36 7.09 -9.92
CA ALA A 44 -3.10 6.10 -9.14
C ALA A 44 -2.89 6.31 -7.62
N VAL A 45 -1.65 6.55 -7.19
CA VAL A 45 -1.34 6.86 -5.79
C VAL A 45 -1.99 8.17 -5.36
N ALA A 46 -2.02 9.18 -6.23
CA ALA A 46 -2.66 10.46 -5.94
C ALA A 46 -4.19 10.38 -5.81
N GLN A 47 -4.81 9.34 -6.38
CA GLN A 47 -6.25 9.08 -6.28
C GLN A 47 -6.64 8.30 -5.02
N LEU A 48 -5.67 7.82 -4.24
CA LEU A 48 -5.98 7.11 -2.99
C LEU A 48 -6.66 8.07 -2.00
N PRO A 49 -7.72 7.60 -1.31
CA PRO A 49 -8.34 8.40 -0.26
C PRO A 49 -7.31 8.66 0.85
N PRO A 50 -7.27 9.87 1.44
CA PRO A 50 -6.27 10.22 2.45
C PRO A 50 -6.29 9.26 3.64
N GLU A 51 -7.45 8.69 3.98
CA GLU A 51 -7.63 7.70 5.04
C GLU A 51 -6.85 6.41 4.78
N ALA A 52 -6.62 6.04 3.51
CA ALA A 52 -5.83 4.85 3.15
C ALA A 52 -4.34 5.01 3.51
N VAL A 53 -3.87 6.24 3.72
CA VAL A 53 -2.45 6.56 3.91
C VAL A 53 -2.17 7.21 5.27
N THR A 54 -3.20 7.50 6.06
CA THR A 54 -3.06 8.03 7.43
C THR A 54 -3.05 6.91 8.46
N ILE A 55 -1.99 6.86 9.29
CA ILE A 55 -1.90 5.96 10.43
C ILE A 55 -2.27 6.75 11.69
N PRO A 56 -3.41 6.45 12.36
CA PRO A 56 -3.80 7.15 13.58
C PRO A 56 -2.83 6.87 14.74
N ASN A 57 -2.57 7.91 15.55
CA ASN A 57 -1.79 7.79 16.77
C ASN A 57 -2.68 7.30 17.91
N ILE A 58 -2.86 5.99 18.01
CA ILE A 58 -3.59 5.34 19.11
C ILE A 58 -2.67 5.00 20.28
N GLY A 59 -3.25 4.94 21.48
CA GLY A 59 -2.56 4.59 22.74
C GLY A 59 -1.89 5.77 23.45
N VAL A 60 -1.62 5.58 24.74
CA VAL A 60 -1.05 6.61 25.63
C VAL A 60 0.45 6.36 25.81
N ILE A 61 1.29 7.33 25.44
CA ILE A 61 2.76 7.22 25.55
C ILE A 61 3.30 7.61 26.93
N GLU A 62 2.47 8.24 27.74
CA GLU A 62 2.78 8.65 29.11
C GLU A 62 2.38 7.54 30.09
N PRO A 63 2.95 7.53 31.33
CA PRO A 63 2.56 6.58 32.37
C PRO A 63 1.19 6.93 32.95
N ILE A 64 0.14 6.94 32.12
CA ILE A 64 -1.24 7.28 32.47
C ILE A 64 -2.14 6.10 32.06
N CYS A 65 -3.03 5.69 32.94
CA CYS A 65 -3.96 4.59 32.65
C CYS A 65 -4.89 4.96 31.47
N PRO A 66 -4.97 4.15 30.40
CA PRO A 66 -5.83 4.44 29.24
C PRO A 66 -7.34 4.26 29.52
N TYR A 67 -7.71 3.72 30.69
CA TYR A 67 -9.10 3.55 31.10
C TYR A 67 -9.61 4.69 31.98
N CYS A 68 -8.88 4.97 33.08
CA CYS A 68 -9.32 5.92 34.10
C CYS A 68 -8.50 7.22 34.14
N HIS A 69 -7.51 7.36 33.25
CA HIS A 69 -6.64 8.54 33.11
C HIS A 69 -5.86 8.93 34.37
N LYS A 70 -5.79 8.07 35.39
CA LYS A 70 -4.94 8.28 36.56
C LYS A 70 -3.48 7.99 36.23
N ALA A 71 -2.58 8.82 36.76
CA ALA A 71 -1.14 8.67 36.64
C ALA A 71 -0.66 7.40 37.35
N LEU A 72 0.19 6.63 36.69
CA LEU A 72 0.83 5.44 37.21
C LEU A 72 2.19 5.81 37.80
N LYS A 73 2.60 5.13 38.87
CA LYS A 73 3.91 5.36 39.53
C LYS A 73 5.10 5.24 38.57
N LYS A 74 4.99 4.33 37.59
CA LYS A 74 5.98 4.10 36.54
C LYS A 74 5.32 3.54 35.28
N MET A 75 5.99 3.69 34.14
CA MET A 75 5.54 3.11 32.87
C MET A 75 5.58 1.57 32.95
N PRO A 76 4.44 0.88 32.75
CA PRO A 76 4.42 -0.57 32.69
C PRO A 76 5.32 -1.14 31.58
N THR A 77 6.01 -2.24 31.86
CA THR A 77 6.87 -2.93 30.89
C THR A 77 6.22 -4.16 30.28
N ARG A 78 5.26 -4.76 30.98
CA ARG A 78 4.49 -5.95 30.61
C ARG A 78 3.01 -5.70 30.88
N LYS A 79 2.13 -6.65 30.52
CA LYS A 79 0.70 -6.59 30.89
C LYS A 79 0.58 -6.44 32.42
N THR A 80 -0.15 -5.43 32.88
CA THR A 80 -0.39 -5.17 34.31
C THR A 80 -1.78 -4.59 34.54
N ALA A 81 -2.39 -4.88 35.69
CA ALA A 81 -3.64 -4.22 36.09
C ALA A 81 -3.36 -2.81 36.63
N CYS A 82 -4.31 -1.89 36.42
CA CYS A 82 -4.25 -0.55 37.02
C CYS A 82 -4.55 -0.62 38.52
N GLU A 83 -3.69 0.00 39.36
CA GLU A 83 -3.90 0.08 40.82
C GLU A 83 -5.18 0.83 41.22
N PHE A 84 -5.75 1.65 40.32
CA PHE A 84 -6.91 2.48 40.63
C PHE A 84 -8.26 1.97 40.11
N CYS A 85 -8.27 1.31 38.95
CA CYS A 85 -9.51 0.85 38.33
C CYS A 85 -9.52 -0.67 38.05
N GLY A 86 -8.46 -1.39 38.38
CA GLY A 86 -8.35 -2.85 38.20
C GLY A 86 -8.20 -3.33 36.75
N ASN A 87 -8.53 -2.50 35.75
CA ASN A 87 -8.47 -2.89 34.34
C ASN A 87 -7.05 -3.27 33.89
N ALA A 88 -6.97 -4.27 33.01
CA ALA A 88 -5.71 -4.73 32.44
C ALA A 88 -5.18 -3.75 31.38
N ILE A 89 -3.99 -3.20 31.61
CA ILE A 89 -3.27 -2.34 30.68
C ILE A 89 -2.31 -3.19 29.86
N ARG A 90 -2.35 -2.99 28.54
CA ARG A 90 -1.48 -3.68 27.59
C ARG A 90 -0.40 -2.73 27.11
N VAL A 91 0.82 -3.25 26.95
CA VAL A 91 1.99 -2.48 26.55
C VAL A 91 2.48 -3.03 25.23
N THR A 92 2.47 -2.22 24.18
CA THR A 92 3.08 -2.58 22.90
C THR A 92 3.73 -1.35 22.26
N LYS A 93 4.52 -1.55 21.20
CA LYS A 93 5.10 -0.46 20.43
C LYS A 93 4.13 -0.04 19.34
N ARG A 94 3.93 1.27 19.17
CA ARG A 94 3.19 1.79 18.03
C ARG A 94 3.92 1.47 16.73
N PRO A 95 3.21 1.09 15.65
CA PRO A 95 3.85 0.64 14.43
C PRO A 95 4.63 1.74 13.70
N PHE A 96 4.15 2.99 13.76
CA PHE A 96 4.72 4.12 13.02
C PHE A 96 5.98 4.70 13.67
N ASP A 97 5.91 5.08 14.94
CA ASP A 97 7.02 5.77 15.62
C ASP A 97 7.82 4.87 16.57
N LYS A 98 7.43 3.59 16.68
CA LYS A 98 8.04 2.58 17.54
C LYS A 98 8.10 2.95 19.02
N LYS A 99 7.37 3.99 19.45
CA LYS A 99 7.26 4.38 20.86
C LYS A 99 6.43 3.34 21.61
N LYS A 100 6.85 3.06 22.84
CA LYS A 100 6.07 2.23 23.76
C LYS A 100 4.84 3.02 24.19
N ALA A 101 3.67 2.40 24.06
CA ALA A 101 2.40 3.01 24.46
C ALA A 101 1.54 2.01 25.24
N LEU A 102 0.61 2.55 26.01
CA LEU A 102 -0.37 1.85 26.81
C LEU A 102 -1.70 1.80 26.06
N PHE A 103 -2.32 0.62 26.04
CA PHE A 103 -3.54 0.35 25.30
C PHE A 103 -4.57 -0.34 26.19
N THR A 104 -5.83 -0.08 25.86
CA THR A 104 -6.94 -0.93 26.30
C THR A 104 -6.97 -2.24 25.51
N GLU A 105 -7.69 -3.25 26.00
CA GLU A 105 -7.86 -4.51 25.27
C GLU A 105 -8.61 -4.32 23.94
N SER A 106 -9.59 -3.41 23.86
CA SER A 106 -10.30 -3.11 22.61
C SER A 106 -9.44 -2.40 21.57
N GLN A 107 -8.41 -1.67 21.99
CA GLN A 107 -7.47 -1.01 21.08
C GLN A 107 -6.42 -1.96 20.50
N LEU A 108 -6.22 -3.15 21.08
CA LEU A 108 -5.19 -4.08 20.60
C LEU A 108 -5.45 -4.56 19.17
N SER A 109 -6.71 -4.90 18.83
CA SER A 109 -7.08 -5.31 17.46
C SER A 109 -6.74 -4.21 16.46
N GLN A 110 -7.04 -2.95 16.80
CA GLN A 110 -6.69 -1.79 15.97
C GLN A 110 -5.17 -1.66 15.80
N VAL A 111 -4.37 -1.89 16.85
CA VAL A 111 -2.90 -1.85 16.73
C VAL A 111 -2.38 -2.92 15.77
N GLU A 112 -2.95 -4.12 15.81
CA GLU A 112 -2.57 -5.22 14.91
C GLU A 112 -2.86 -4.87 13.45
N GLU A 113 -4.05 -4.35 13.17
CA GLU A 113 -4.45 -3.86 11.84
C GLU A 113 -3.51 -2.75 11.35
N LEU A 114 -3.22 -1.74 12.19
CA LEU A 114 -2.28 -0.67 11.85
C LEU A 114 -0.86 -1.17 11.63
N THR A 115 -0.46 -2.23 12.33
CA THR A 115 0.85 -2.85 12.14
C THR A 115 0.94 -3.54 10.79
N ALA A 116 -0.10 -4.28 10.41
CA ALA A 116 -0.18 -4.90 9.08
C ALA A 116 -0.17 -3.85 7.97
N LEU A 117 -0.96 -2.78 8.11
CA LEU A 117 -1.00 -1.66 7.18
C LEU A 117 0.36 -0.97 7.04
N TYR A 118 1.05 -0.71 8.16
CA TYR A 118 2.38 -0.10 8.14
C TYR A 118 3.40 -0.96 7.38
N GLU A 119 3.41 -2.27 7.62
CA GLU A 119 4.31 -3.18 6.90
C GLU A 119 3.95 -3.29 5.41
N ALA A 120 2.67 -3.22 5.04
CA ALA A 120 2.24 -3.14 3.64
C ALA A 120 2.77 -1.87 2.97
N ILE A 121 2.55 -0.69 3.58
CA ILE A 121 3.06 0.60 3.11
C ILE A 121 4.58 0.57 2.94
N LYS A 122 5.30 -0.03 3.88
CA LYS A 122 6.76 -0.14 3.84
C LYS A 122 7.27 -0.99 2.66
N LYS A 123 6.55 -2.06 2.30
CA LYS A 123 6.90 -2.95 1.18
C LYS A 123 6.46 -2.39 -0.18
N MET A 124 5.45 -1.54 -0.17
CA MET A 124 4.79 -1.02 -1.37
C MET A 124 5.75 -0.41 -2.42
N PRO A 125 6.78 0.40 -2.08
CA PRO A 125 7.71 0.92 -3.10
C PRO A 125 8.45 -0.18 -3.87
N ASN A 126 8.81 -1.28 -3.20
CA ASN A 126 9.46 -2.41 -3.86
C ASN A 126 8.48 -3.18 -4.75
N ASN A 127 7.25 -3.38 -4.27
CA ASN A 127 6.19 -4.04 -5.04
C ASN A 127 5.84 -3.24 -6.30
N LEU A 128 5.68 -1.92 -6.18
CA LEU A 128 5.44 -1.03 -7.33
C LEU A 128 6.60 -1.03 -8.31
N ARG A 129 7.85 -1.12 -7.83
CA ARG A 129 9.03 -1.23 -8.70
C ARG A 129 9.01 -2.53 -9.51
N ILE A 130 8.70 -3.65 -8.86
CA ILE A 130 8.60 -4.97 -9.52
C ILE A 130 7.47 -4.95 -10.54
N PHE A 131 6.28 -4.50 -10.12
CA PHE A 131 5.11 -4.44 -10.97
C PHE A 131 5.27 -3.49 -12.16
N LYS A 132 5.85 -2.30 -11.94
CA LYS A 132 6.21 -1.39 -13.03
C LYS A 132 7.11 -2.07 -14.05
N ARG A 133 8.11 -2.86 -13.61
CA ARG A 133 9.01 -3.56 -14.51
C ARG A 133 8.24 -4.58 -15.35
N GLU A 134 7.35 -5.36 -14.74
CA GLU A 134 6.48 -6.33 -15.42
C GLU A 134 5.60 -5.65 -16.46
N LEU A 135 4.92 -4.55 -16.12
CA LEU A 135 4.09 -3.79 -17.06
C LEU A 135 4.88 -3.25 -18.26
N ASN A 136 6.12 -2.78 -18.04
CA ASN A 136 6.99 -2.34 -19.12
C ASN A 136 7.41 -3.51 -20.02
N GLU A 137 7.76 -4.65 -19.43
CA GLU A 137 8.09 -5.87 -20.17
C GLU A 137 6.92 -6.33 -21.04
N TYR A 138 5.70 -6.26 -20.53
CA TYR A 138 4.49 -6.63 -21.28
C TYR A 138 4.28 -5.73 -22.50
N GLN A 139 4.50 -4.44 -22.32
CA GLN A 139 4.45 -3.47 -23.41
C GLN A 139 5.57 -3.69 -24.44
N ASP A 140 6.79 -4.00 -23.99
CA ASP A 140 7.93 -4.28 -24.88
C ASP A 140 7.72 -5.57 -25.70
N LEU A 141 6.98 -6.54 -25.14
CA LEU A 141 6.54 -7.76 -25.84
C LEU A 141 5.36 -7.53 -26.80
N GLY A 142 4.82 -6.31 -26.89
CA GLY A 142 3.69 -5.98 -27.75
C GLY A 142 2.37 -6.60 -27.27
N LEU A 143 2.26 -6.94 -25.98
CA LEU A 143 1.01 -7.41 -25.42
C LEU A 143 0.00 -6.26 -25.38
N THR A 144 -1.27 -6.61 -25.55
CA THR A 144 -2.40 -5.65 -25.50
C THR A 144 -3.30 -5.87 -24.29
N GLN A 145 -3.15 -7.01 -23.60
CA GLN A 145 -4.02 -7.44 -22.51
C GLN A 145 -3.22 -8.17 -21.43
N TRP A 146 -3.67 -8.06 -20.19
CA TRP A 146 -3.19 -8.86 -19.06
C TRP A 146 -4.38 -9.27 -18.18
N LYS A 147 -4.26 -10.40 -17.48
CA LYS A 147 -5.32 -10.92 -16.62
C LYS A 147 -4.93 -10.73 -15.17
N PHE A 148 -5.82 -10.13 -14.39
CA PHE A 148 -5.61 -9.99 -12.96
C PHE A 148 -5.88 -11.34 -12.30
N LEU A 149 -4.92 -11.82 -11.50
CA LEU A 149 -5.21 -12.91 -10.56
C LEU A 149 -5.21 -12.34 -9.16
N GLY A 150 -6.35 -12.50 -8.51
CA GLY A 150 -6.54 -12.14 -7.11
C GLY A 150 -5.88 -13.15 -6.18
N CYS A 151 -5.78 -12.76 -4.90
CA CYS A 151 -5.55 -13.73 -3.84
C CYS A 151 -6.88 -14.43 -3.52
N HIS A 152 -6.88 -15.76 -3.37
CA HIS A 152 -8.06 -16.53 -2.97
C HIS A 152 -7.96 -17.02 -1.51
N ASP A 153 -7.44 -16.18 -0.61
CA ASP A 153 -7.47 -16.48 0.83
C ASP A 153 -8.73 -15.92 1.50
N GLU A 154 -9.04 -16.37 2.71
CA GLU A 154 -10.20 -15.90 3.48
C GLU A 154 -10.16 -14.40 3.78
N ARG A 155 -9.00 -13.76 3.62
CA ARG A 155 -8.76 -12.34 3.85
C ARG A 155 -8.88 -11.52 2.58
N ALA A 156 -9.14 -12.15 1.44
CA ALA A 156 -9.30 -11.48 0.17
C ALA A 156 -10.49 -10.52 0.22
N ALA A 157 -10.23 -9.26 -0.12
CA ALA A 157 -11.25 -8.22 -0.17
C ALA A 157 -12.30 -8.60 -1.24
N PRO A 158 -13.59 -8.22 -1.06
CA PRO A 158 -14.62 -8.52 -2.06
C PRO A 158 -14.24 -8.09 -3.48
N ILE A 159 -13.56 -6.95 -3.59
CA ILE A 159 -13.08 -6.43 -4.87
C ILE A 159 -11.96 -7.27 -5.51
N GLU A 160 -11.11 -7.92 -4.71
CA GLU A 160 -10.07 -8.81 -5.24
C GLU A 160 -10.71 -10.02 -5.92
N ARG A 161 -11.83 -10.52 -5.37
CA ARG A 161 -12.60 -11.62 -5.97
C ARG A 161 -13.37 -11.19 -7.21
N GLU A 162 -13.89 -9.96 -7.23
CA GLU A 162 -14.58 -9.39 -8.39
C GLU A 162 -13.63 -9.19 -9.58
N LEU A 163 -12.39 -8.77 -9.29
CA LEU A 163 -11.39 -8.53 -10.32
C LEU A 163 -10.67 -9.81 -10.75
N ASP A 164 -10.74 -10.89 -9.96
CA ASP A 164 -10.04 -12.13 -10.29
C ASP A 164 -10.48 -12.71 -11.65
N GLY A 165 -9.48 -13.09 -12.43
CA GLY A 165 -9.67 -13.59 -13.79
C GLY A 165 -10.07 -12.54 -14.82
N ARG A 166 -10.22 -11.27 -14.42
CA ARG A 166 -10.57 -10.17 -15.34
C ARG A 166 -9.41 -9.88 -16.26
N VAL A 167 -9.69 -9.92 -17.56
CA VAL A 167 -8.77 -9.51 -18.61
C VAL A 167 -8.90 -8.00 -18.79
N VAL A 168 -7.77 -7.30 -18.79
CA VAL A 168 -7.68 -5.84 -18.85
C VAL A 168 -6.82 -5.45 -20.04
N GLU A 169 -7.36 -4.54 -20.85
CA GLU A 169 -6.65 -3.96 -21.98
C GLU A 169 -5.64 -2.92 -21.51
N ILE A 170 -4.43 -3.00 -22.04
CA ILE A 170 -3.33 -2.08 -21.75
C ILE A 170 -3.72 -0.68 -22.26
N GLY A 171 -3.67 0.31 -21.37
CA GLY A 171 -4.03 1.71 -21.61
C GLY A 171 -5.51 2.03 -21.41
N SER A 172 -6.35 1.04 -21.13
CA SER A 172 -7.78 1.24 -20.91
C SER A 172 -8.08 1.99 -19.60
N GLU A 173 -9.28 2.55 -19.49
CA GLU A 173 -9.77 3.10 -18.22
C GLU A 173 -9.88 2.02 -17.14
N ASP A 174 -10.19 0.78 -17.52
CA ASP A 174 -10.19 -0.36 -16.61
C ASP A 174 -8.80 -0.62 -16.02
N GLU A 175 -7.74 -0.52 -16.83
CA GLU A 175 -6.35 -0.61 -16.34
C GLU A 175 -6.09 0.46 -15.29
N LYS A 176 -6.43 1.73 -15.59
CA LYS A 176 -6.21 2.85 -14.66
C LYS A 176 -6.94 2.63 -13.34
N ARG A 177 -8.20 2.18 -13.39
CA ARG A 177 -8.99 1.84 -12.20
C ARG A 177 -8.35 0.69 -11.41
N MET A 178 -7.92 -0.37 -12.09
CA MET A 178 -7.22 -1.47 -11.44
C MET A 178 -5.93 -1.02 -10.77
N LEU A 179 -5.12 -0.19 -11.43
CA LEU A 179 -3.88 0.34 -10.86
C LEU A 179 -4.12 1.05 -9.52
N VAL A 180 -5.22 1.79 -9.35
CA VAL A 180 -5.58 2.42 -8.06
C VAL A 180 -5.73 1.38 -6.96
N TYR A 181 -6.38 0.24 -7.24
CA TYR A 181 -6.51 -0.85 -6.27
C TYR A 181 -5.17 -1.51 -5.97
N LEU A 182 -4.32 -1.74 -6.99
CA LEU A 182 -3.02 -2.39 -6.81
C LEU A 182 -2.02 -1.53 -6.04
N VAL A 183 -2.20 -0.20 -6.07
CA VAL A 183 -1.42 0.73 -5.26
C VAL A 183 -2.07 1.05 -3.91
N ASP A 184 -3.23 0.50 -3.56
CA ASP A 184 -3.81 0.75 -2.23
C ASP A 184 -3.17 -0.20 -1.20
N PRO A 185 -2.49 0.32 -0.16
CA PRO A 185 -1.83 -0.53 0.84
C PRO A 185 -2.80 -1.33 1.72
N ARG A 186 -4.11 -1.05 1.65
CA ARG A 186 -5.15 -1.82 2.34
C ARG A 186 -5.43 -3.15 1.66
N TYR A 187 -5.14 -3.26 0.36
CA TYR A 187 -5.34 -4.49 -0.41
C TYR A 187 -4.03 -5.30 -0.48
N ARG A 188 -4.16 -6.62 -0.54
CA ARG A 188 -3.01 -7.51 -0.61
C ARG A 188 -2.62 -7.66 -2.07
N PHE A 189 -1.51 -7.05 -2.42
CA PHE A 189 -0.92 -7.27 -3.73
C PHE A 189 -0.24 -8.65 -3.80
N CYS A 190 -0.94 -9.62 -4.40
CA CYS A 190 -0.33 -10.86 -4.89
C CYS A 190 0.09 -10.63 -6.34
N THR A 191 1.39 -10.48 -6.58
CA THR A 191 2.00 -10.18 -7.89
C THR A 191 1.82 -11.26 -8.96
N ASN A 192 0.99 -12.28 -8.76
CA ASN A 192 0.89 -13.37 -9.72
C ASN A 192 -0.08 -13.00 -10.84
N ALA A 193 0.17 -11.91 -11.57
CA ALA A 193 -0.56 -11.66 -12.81
C ALA A 193 -0.18 -12.75 -13.81
N VAL A 194 -1.09 -13.68 -14.12
CA VAL A 194 -0.90 -14.67 -15.18
C VAL A 194 -1.40 -14.06 -16.47
N ILE A 195 -0.53 -13.96 -17.46
CA ILE A 195 -0.89 -13.45 -18.78
C ILE A 195 -1.36 -14.60 -19.65
N GLU A 196 -2.61 -14.54 -20.09
CA GLU A 196 -3.06 -15.32 -21.25
C GLU A 196 -2.79 -14.47 -22.50
N SER A 197 -1.68 -14.73 -23.19
CA SER A 197 -1.41 -14.06 -24.46
C SER A 197 -2.31 -14.64 -25.55
N ARG A 198 -3.38 -13.95 -25.92
CA ARG A 198 -3.92 -14.09 -27.28
C ARG A 198 -3.10 -13.16 -28.17
N ARG A 199 -2.11 -13.71 -28.88
CA ARG A 199 -1.60 -13.02 -30.07
C ARG A 199 -2.80 -12.90 -31.03
N LYS A 200 -3.13 -11.68 -31.44
CA LYS A 200 -4.06 -11.45 -32.55
C LYS A 200 -3.51 -12.11 -33.81
#